data_AF-A0A353B2U5-F1
#
_entry.id   AF-A0A353B2U5-F1
#
_cell.length_a   1.000
_cell.length_b   1.000
_cell.length_c   1.000
_cell.angle_alpha   90.00
_cell.angle_beta   90.00
_cell.angle_gamma   90.00
#
_symmetry.space_group_name_H-M   'P 1'
#
loop_
_entity.id
_entity.type
_entity.pdbx_description
1 polymer ?
#
loop_
_entity_poly.entity_id
_entity_poly.type
_entity_poly.pdbx_seq_one_letter_code
_entity_poly.pdbx_strand_id
1 'polypeptide(L)'
;MIQRSKTDGDCPGVRRRSGGENEPIAPLDYLAREWRDYYSEHNHGRRYQALSSARRGIRAKVASDAPDWLNANPLFNFPKWNHPEFARLCRCMLSKYGRRGFACLLWLQESRIEADRVLPGSDDKNKPIKLLDPAETPYRGVSHVELERRMDEANFGKHEEILKNEIRMAYNRYLRFGYFKIGYDPFDFVFTSAARRKLFTFLNSCSDVVGNHSSGSSSIARAFHDFGGQEKAPTYIGAKYSLSSNVIRYFSVTPEYLLQKYNKWCDYCALKNLPQNLDINASTEWGKAALESLKTTNVPTETAVDSSDNDKHTHAQRKLDRLTKRGVVCIVIRRHGRVYHALSTLTKVDRSRMSINGETTAEVDLHAAFTAILASSLPDGAREKVVAKLQACDWYSQFNEAYRKFEQELRRDMEYRGASDEAIAERLKGAKVEFQRQCLFSAVTKPEATPLFSEFRRNHPELAFLCRSLLRKYGRRSFACLLQWQESRLMIDRVVPALRRLGIKVLSNHDGLIVKESDAERARAVLCEIATDHLGFEPGIKIKKHSPQIDAIAA
;
A
#
# COMPACT_ATOMS: atom_id res chain seq x y z
N MET A 1 30.57 -56.55 -31.34
CA MET A 1 30.49 -56.06 -29.95
C MET A 1 29.66 -54.78 -29.95
N ILE A 2 28.33 -54.92 -30.11
CA ILE A 2 27.27 -54.90 -29.05
C ILE A 2 27.09 -53.46 -28.52
N GLN A 3 25.99 -52.71 -28.70
CA GLN A 3 24.66 -52.84 -29.36
C GLN A 3 24.10 -51.38 -29.48
N ARG A 4 23.62 -50.92 -30.66
CA ARG A 4 22.19 -50.63 -31.06
C ARG A 4 21.44 -49.62 -30.16
N SER A 5 20.65 -48.63 -30.61
CA SER A 5 19.85 -48.37 -31.83
C SER A 5 19.55 -46.84 -31.93
N LYS A 6 19.63 -46.12 -33.06
CA LYS A 6 18.70 -46.02 -34.22
C LYS A 6 17.20 -45.87 -33.95
N THR A 7 16.67 -44.69 -34.29
CA THR A 7 15.44 -44.39 -35.09
C THR A 7 15.52 -42.88 -35.44
N ASP A 8 15.75 -42.46 -36.69
CA ASP A 8 14.79 -42.23 -37.80
C ASP A 8 13.67 -41.23 -37.41
N GLY A 9 13.32 -40.16 -38.13
CA GLY A 9 13.72 -39.65 -39.44
C GLY A 9 13.05 -38.28 -39.73
N ASP A 10 13.53 -37.67 -40.82
CA ASP A 10 12.93 -36.68 -41.73
C ASP A 10 12.34 -35.32 -41.28
N CYS A 11 12.76 -34.33 -42.09
CA CYS A 11 12.57 -32.87 -42.07
C CYS A 11 11.19 -32.43 -42.61
N PRO A 12 10.69 -31.19 -42.39
CA PRO A 12 11.20 -30.06 -43.18
C PRO A 12 11.17 -28.65 -42.54
N GLY A 13 12.23 -27.89 -42.85
CA GLY A 13 12.08 -26.53 -43.38
C GLY A 13 11.89 -25.37 -42.41
N VAL A 14 12.98 -24.83 -41.87
CA VAL A 14 13.05 -23.40 -41.54
C VAL A 14 14.34 -22.82 -42.09
N ARG A 15 14.19 -21.84 -42.98
CA ARG A 15 15.25 -21.07 -43.63
C ARG A 15 16.19 -20.46 -42.59
N ARG A 16 17.47 -20.81 -42.64
CA ARG A 16 18.55 -19.98 -42.10
C ARG A 16 18.71 -18.75 -42.98
N ARG A 17 18.53 -17.55 -42.41
CA ARG A 17 19.21 -16.35 -42.90
C ARG A 17 20.36 -16.04 -41.94
N SER A 18 21.52 -15.94 -42.56
CA SER A 18 22.83 -15.55 -42.06
C SER A 18 22.84 -14.12 -41.51
N GLY A 19 23.62 -13.94 -40.43
CA GLY A 19 24.59 -12.86 -40.21
C GLY A 19 24.18 -11.43 -40.57
N GLY A 20 23.92 -10.65 -39.53
CA GLY A 20 23.96 -9.19 -39.55
C GLY A 20 24.08 -8.72 -38.11
N GLU A 21 25.31 -8.59 -37.63
CA GLU A 21 25.63 -7.95 -36.35
C GLU A 21 25.17 -6.49 -36.42
N ASN A 22 24.09 -6.17 -35.71
CA ASN A 22 23.74 -4.82 -35.34
C ASN A 22 24.08 -4.66 -33.87
N GLU A 23 25.29 -4.20 -33.58
CA GLU A 23 25.58 -3.59 -32.29
C GLU A 23 24.65 -2.37 -32.11
N PRO A 24 23.91 -2.25 -30.99
CA PRO A 24 23.15 -1.05 -30.73
C PRO A 24 24.13 0.07 -30.37
N ILE A 25 24.26 1.04 -31.28
CA ILE A 25 24.88 2.34 -31.02
C ILE A 25 24.25 2.92 -29.75
N ALA A 26 25.10 3.27 -28.78
CA ALA A 26 24.70 3.71 -27.45
C ALA A 26 23.79 4.97 -27.49
N PRO A 27 22.65 5.00 -26.76
CA PRO A 27 21.70 6.12 -26.73
C PRO A 27 22.23 7.46 -26.20
N LEU A 28 23.46 7.52 -25.69
CA LEU A 28 24.00 8.68 -24.95
C LEU A 28 24.56 9.78 -25.87
N ASP A 29 25.10 9.44 -27.04
CA ASP A 29 25.78 10.42 -27.90
C ASP A 29 24.83 11.29 -28.75
N TYR A 30 23.59 10.83 -28.94
CA TYR A 30 22.54 11.62 -29.58
C TYR A 30 21.98 12.70 -28.62
N LEU A 31 21.84 12.35 -27.33
CA LEU A 31 21.28 13.23 -26.29
C LEU A 31 22.26 14.35 -25.88
N ALA A 32 23.57 14.10 -25.93
CA ALA A 32 24.59 15.11 -25.64
C ALA A 32 24.71 16.20 -26.74
N ARG A 33 24.14 15.96 -27.92
CA ARG A 33 24.12 16.89 -29.06
C ARG A 33 22.94 17.85 -28.96
N GLU A 34 21.71 17.35 -28.73
CA GLU A 34 20.52 18.19 -28.59
C GLU A 34 20.54 19.08 -27.32
N TRP A 35 21.19 18.62 -26.24
CA TRP A 35 21.35 19.44 -25.04
C TRP A 35 22.28 20.65 -25.24
N ARG A 36 23.26 20.52 -26.16
CA ARG A 36 24.20 21.59 -26.50
C ARG A 36 23.54 22.69 -27.33
N ASP A 37 22.63 22.31 -28.21
CA ASP A 37 21.89 23.24 -29.08
C ASP A 37 20.83 24.01 -28.27
N TYR A 38 20.10 23.33 -27.39
CA TYR A 38 19.06 23.94 -26.54
C TYR A 38 19.60 25.00 -25.56
N TYR A 39 20.79 24.77 -24.98
CA TYR A 39 21.40 25.69 -24.01
C TYR A 39 22.00 26.94 -24.69
N SER A 40 22.31 26.86 -25.98
CA SER A 40 22.83 27.99 -26.77
C SER A 40 21.73 28.99 -27.16
N GLU A 41 20.48 28.53 -27.32
CA GLU A 41 19.37 29.36 -27.81
C GLU A 41 18.62 30.13 -26.73
N HIS A 42 18.69 29.72 -25.46
CA HIS A 42 17.76 30.20 -24.42
C HIS A 42 18.35 31.19 -23.40
N ASN A 43 19.50 31.79 -23.72
CA ASN A 43 20.18 32.77 -22.85
C ASN A 43 20.17 34.19 -23.42
N HIS A 44 19.04 34.69 -23.93
CA HIS A 44 18.82 36.14 -24.11
C HIS A 44 17.33 36.52 -24.02
N GLY A 45 17.01 37.51 -23.18
CA GLY A 45 15.93 38.47 -23.47
C GLY A 45 14.60 38.34 -22.71
N ARG A 46 14.25 39.41 -21.99
CA ARG A 46 13.01 39.68 -21.22
C ARG A 46 11.72 39.68 -22.08
N ARG A 47 10.56 39.30 -21.49
CA ARG A 47 9.41 40.22 -21.24
C ARG A 47 8.19 39.54 -20.59
N TYR A 48 7.66 40.24 -19.58
CA TYR A 48 6.33 40.11 -18.98
C TYR A 48 5.26 40.70 -19.93
N GLN A 49 4.10 40.04 -20.10
CA GLN A 49 2.74 40.61 -19.93
C GLN A 49 1.61 39.67 -20.43
N ALA A 50 0.43 39.88 -19.85
CA ALA A 50 -0.91 39.42 -20.25
C ALA A 50 -1.44 38.09 -19.67
N LEU A 51 -1.79 38.13 -18.38
CA LEU A 51 -2.80 37.28 -17.73
C LEU A 51 -4.09 38.10 -17.55
N SER A 52 -5.12 37.86 -18.36
CA SER A 52 -6.52 38.12 -17.94
C SER A 52 -7.63 37.44 -18.77
N SER A 53 -7.38 36.85 -19.94
CA SER A 53 -8.50 36.39 -20.81
C SER A 53 -8.48 34.93 -21.28
N ALA A 54 -7.93 33.97 -20.52
CA ALA A 54 -7.87 32.56 -20.95
C ALA A 54 -8.33 31.55 -19.88
N ARG A 55 -9.47 31.77 -19.22
CA ARG A 55 -10.06 30.79 -18.29
C ARG A 55 -10.75 29.58 -18.96
N ARG A 56 -10.76 29.50 -20.30
CA ARG A 56 -11.33 28.35 -21.05
C ARG A 56 -10.32 27.50 -21.84
N GLY A 57 -9.03 27.85 -21.86
CA GLY A 57 -7.98 27.10 -22.59
C GLY A 57 -7.10 26.16 -21.76
N ILE A 58 -7.25 26.11 -20.43
CA ILE A 58 -6.25 25.53 -19.51
C ILE A 58 -6.26 23.99 -19.46
N ARG A 59 -7.29 23.30 -19.99
CA ARG A 59 -7.28 21.83 -20.01
C ARG A 59 -6.51 21.20 -21.19
N ALA A 60 -6.20 21.96 -22.24
CA ALA A 60 -5.49 21.43 -23.41
C ALA A 60 -3.98 21.74 -23.41
N LYS A 61 -3.52 22.79 -22.71
CA LYS A 61 -2.12 23.25 -22.78
C LYS A 61 -1.18 22.69 -21.70
N VAL A 62 -1.71 22.12 -20.61
CA VAL A 62 -0.86 21.58 -19.52
C VAL A 62 -0.22 20.22 -19.88
N ALA A 63 -0.64 19.60 -21.00
CA ALA A 63 0.01 18.40 -21.52
C ALA A 63 1.24 18.70 -22.41
N SER A 64 1.44 19.94 -22.88
CA SER A 64 2.54 20.31 -23.79
C SER A 64 3.79 20.86 -23.09
N ASP A 65 3.74 21.13 -21.78
CA ASP A 65 4.84 21.82 -21.06
C ASP A 65 5.62 20.89 -20.11
N ALA A 66 5.46 19.57 -20.23
CA ALA A 66 6.35 18.63 -19.57
C ALA A 66 7.61 18.49 -20.44
N PRO A 67 8.83 18.74 -19.92
CA PRO A 67 10.04 18.62 -20.73
C PRO A 67 10.16 17.21 -21.31
N ASP A 68 10.60 17.09 -22.56
CA ASP A 68 10.50 15.85 -23.36
C ASP A 68 11.17 14.64 -22.71
N TRP A 69 12.22 14.86 -21.89
CA TRP A 69 12.87 13.80 -21.12
C TRP A 69 11.94 13.11 -20.10
N LEU A 70 10.91 13.80 -19.59
CA LEU A 70 9.93 13.24 -18.65
C LEU A 70 9.09 12.12 -19.29
N ASN A 71 8.92 12.16 -20.62
CA ASN A 71 8.19 11.15 -21.38
C ASN A 71 9.10 10.01 -21.88
N ALA A 72 10.43 10.19 -21.84
CA ALA A 72 11.41 9.23 -22.32
C ALA A 72 11.95 8.27 -21.24
N ASN A 73 11.74 8.56 -19.95
CA ASN A 73 12.32 7.75 -18.87
C ASN A 73 11.56 6.41 -18.64
N PRO A 74 12.22 5.24 -18.83
CA PRO A 74 11.59 3.93 -18.67
C PRO A 74 11.12 3.62 -17.23
N LEU A 75 11.64 4.31 -16.21
CA LEU A 75 11.18 4.17 -14.82
C LEU A 75 9.78 4.76 -14.59
N PHE A 76 9.37 5.73 -15.41
CA PHE A 76 8.06 6.38 -15.36
C PHE A 76 7.18 6.16 -16.59
N ASN A 77 7.68 5.39 -17.56
CA ASN A 77 6.84 4.72 -18.53
C ASN A 77 6.02 3.64 -17.82
N PHE A 78 4.86 4.05 -17.29
CA PHE A 78 3.72 3.15 -17.33
C PHE A 78 3.62 2.61 -18.75
N PRO A 79 3.30 1.31 -18.94
CA PRO A 79 2.81 0.90 -20.23
C PRO A 79 1.72 1.92 -20.62
N LYS A 80 1.87 2.60 -21.76
CA LYS A 80 0.69 3.19 -22.38
C LYS A 80 -0.18 2.00 -22.70
N TRP A 81 -1.11 1.69 -21.81
CA TRP A 81 -2.17 0.73 -22.08
C TRP A 81 -2.99 1.35 -23.21
N ASN A 82 -2.54 1.16 -24.46
CA ASN A 82 -3.30 1.44 -25.67
C ASN A 82 -4.42 0.41 -25.83
N HIS A 83 -5.11 0.12 -24.74
CA HIS A 83 -6.35 -0.62 -24.75
C HIS A 83 -7.44 0.38 -24.37
N PRO A 84 -8.26 0.84 -25.32
CA PRO A 84 -9.46 1.62 -25.03
C PRO A 84 -10.31 0.99 -23.93
N GLU A 85 -10.26 -0.34 -23.79
CA GLU A 85 -10.91 -1.06 -22.70
C GLU A 85 -10.21 -0.94 -21.34
N PHE A 86 -8.90 -0.69 -21.23
CA PHE A 86 -8.23 -0.49 -19.94
C PHE A 86 -8.42 0.93 -19.40
N ALA A 87 -8.46 1.95 -20.26
CA ALA A 87 -8.84 3.31 -19.85
C ALA A 87 -10.35 3.40 -19.52
N ARG A 88 -11.18 2.57 -20.17
CA ARG A 88 -12.59 2.33 -19.81
C ARG A 88 -12.69 1.49 -18.54
N LEU A 89 -11.83 0.51 -18.31
CA LEU A 89 -11.75 -0.30 -17.09
C LEU A 89 -11.26 0.54 -15.92
N CYS A 90 -10.26 1.40 -16.05
CA CYS A 90 -9.78 2.28 -14.99
C CYS A 90 -10.75 3.44 -14.71
N ARG A 91 -11.44 3.99 -15.72
CA ARG A 91 -12.52 4.96 -15.51
C ARG A 91 -13.78 4.32 -14.92
N CYS A 92 -14.13 3.11 -15.34
CA CYS A 92 -15.14 2.29 -14.68
C CYS A 92 -14.71 1.91 -13.26
N MET A 93 -13.45 1.55 -13.01
CA MET A 93 -12.97 1.13 -11.68
C MET A 93 -12.79 2.32 -10.72
N LEU A 94 -12.53 3.53 -11.23
CA LEU A 94 -12.44 4.76 -10.42
C LEU A 94 -13.79 5.42 -10.20
N SER A 95 -14.74 5.33 -11.15
CA SER A 95 -16.14 5.70 -10.89
C SER A 95 -16.77 4.69 -9.94
N LYS A 96 -16.71 3.38 -10.26
CA LYS A 96 -17.37 2.27 -9.55
C LYS A 96 -16.96 2.07 -8.08
N TYR A 97 -15.77 2.54 -7.65
CA TYR A 97 -15.22 2.14 -6.34
C TYR A 97 -14.89 3.22 -5.33
N GLY A 98 -14.80 4.48 -5.76
CA GLY A 98 -14.34 5.56 -4.89
C GLY A 98 -13.03 5.23 -4.14
N ARG A 99 -12.59 6.13 -3.27
CA ARG A 99 -11.33 5.95 -2.52
C ARG A 99 -11.41 4.92 -1.39
N ARG A 100 -12.60 4.47 -1.00
CA ARG A 100 -12.90 3.72 0.24
C ARG A 100 -13.47 2.32 0.03
N GLY A 101 -13.93 1.93 -1.16
CA GLY A 101 -14.29 0.54 -1.44
C GLY A 101 -13.12 -0.46 -1.32
N PHE A 102 -11.89 0.04 -1.18
CA PHE A 102 -10.66 -0.72 -0.92
C PHE A 102 -10.36 -0.86 0.58
N ALA A 103 -11.22 -0.31 1.46
CA ALA A 103 -11.10 -0.42 2.91
C ALA A 103 -11.49 -1.82 3.46
N CYS A 104 -11.34 -2.87 2.65
CA CYS A 104 -10.94 -4.20 3.12
C CYS A 104 -9.68 -4.18 4.01
N LEU A 105 -9.05 -3.02 4.18
CA LEU A 105 -8.30 -2.63 5.39
C LEU A 105 -8.99 -2.85 6.75
N LEU A 106 -10.22 -3.37 6.81
CA LEU A 106 -10.83 -3.93 8.04
C LEU A 106 -10.71 -5.43 8.15
N TRP A 107 -9.59 -5.91 7.67
CA TRP A 107 -9.05 -7.19 8.00
C TRP A 107 -8.63 -7.32 9.49
N LEU A 108 -9.40 -6.71 10.39
CA LEU A 108 -9.23 -6.68 11.83
C LEU A 108 -10.61 -6.79 12.50
N GLN A 109 -10.86 -7.96 13.13
CA GLN A 109 -11.83 -8.28 14.19
C GLN A 109 -13.31 -8.47 13.80
N GLU A 110 -14.05 -9.47 14.29
CA GLU A 110 -13.93 -10.22 15.55
C GLU A 110 -14.11 -11.74 15.39
N SER A 111 -13.05 -12.55 15.46
CA SER A 111 -13.21 -13.89 16.04
C SER A 111 -13.02 -13.71 17.54
N ARG A 112 -14.11 -13.52 18.29
CA ARG A 112 -14.11 -13.96 19.70
C ARG A 112 -14.08 -15.48 19.64
N ILE A 113 -12.89 -16.05 19.65
CA ILE A 113 -12.72 -17.42 20.14
C ILE A 113 -12.64 -17.24 21.65
N GLU A 114 -13.68 -17.68 22.37
CA GLU A 114 -13.58 -17.97 23.80
C GLU A 114 -12.54 -19.09 23.94
N ALA A 115 -11.29 -18.70 24.14
CA ALA A 115 -10.24 -19.59 24.58
C ALA A 115 -9.98 -19.27 26.06
N ASP A 116 -10.95 -19.64 26.90
CA ASP A 116 -10.68 -19.84 28.32
C ASP A 116 -9.90 -21.15 28.46
N ARG A 117 -8.60 -21.00 28.69
CA ARG A 117 -7.74 -21.84 29.57
C ARG A 117 -6.30 -21.40 29.36
N VAL A 118 -5.83 -20.57 30.29
CA VAL A 118 -4.42 -20.21 30.44
C VAL A 118 -3.71 -21.43 31.03
N LEU A 119 -2.76 -22.00 30.28
CA LEU A 119 -1.73 -22.85 30.86
C LEU A 119 -0.63 -21.94 31.44
N PRO A 120 -0.29 -22.04 32.72
CA PRO A 120 0.91 -21.39 33.27
C PRO A 120 2.15 -22.22 32.90
N GLY A 121 3.26 -21.55 32.62
CA GLY A 121 4.59 -22.17 32.60
C GLY A 121 5.40 -21.94 31.35
N SER A 122 6.01 -20.77 31.24
CA SER A 122 7.42 -20.55 30.85
C SER A 122 7.64 -19.03 30.74
N ASP A 123 8.64 -18.51 31.45
CA ASP A 123 9.09 -17.09 31.43
C ASP A 123 9.70 -16.66 30.08
N ASP A 124 9.29 -17.28 28.98
CA ASP A 124 9.75 -16.89 27.65
C ASP A 124 9.06 -15.58 27.27
N LYS A 125 9.84 -14.49 27.35
CA LYS A 125 9.41 -13.12 27.01
C LYS A 125 8.97 -13.02 25.54
N ASN A 126 9.33 -13.99 24.71
CA ASN A 126 8.93 -14.10 23.31
C ASN A 126 8.16 -15.40 23.07
N LYS A 127 7.08 -15.35 22.27
CA LYS A 127 6.29 -16.52 21.87
C LYS A 127 6.11 -16.59 20.37
N PRO A 128 6.03 -17.81 19.79
CA PRO A 128 5.71 -17.96 18.38
C PRO A 128 4.34 -17.33 18.08
N ILE A 129 4.21 -16.78 16.87
CA ILE A 129 2.92 -16.28 16.41
C ILE A 129 1.97 -17.48 16.27
N LYS A 130 0.80 -17.40 16.91
CA LYS A 130 -0.28 -18.36 16.74
C LYS A 130 -0.97 -18.10 15.40
N LEU A 131 -0.47 -18.74 14.35
CA LEU A 131 -1.05 -18.66 13.01
C LEU A 131 -2.23 -19.63 12.92
N LEU A 132 -3.40 -19.10 12.57
CA LEU A 132 -4.62 -19.89 12.35
C LEU A 132 -4.75 -20.21 10.86
N ASP A 133 -5.09 -21.47 10.54
CA ASP A 133 -5.30 -21.89 9.17
C ASP A 133 -6.55 -21.20 8.60
N PRO A 134 -6.45 -20.45 7.48
CA PRO A 134 -7.61 -19.92 6.77
C PRO A 134 -8.67 -20.98 6.43
N ALA A 135 -8.27 -22.24 6.23
CA ALA A 135 -9.13 -23.38 5.93
C ALA A 135 -9.93 -23.89 7.13
N GLU A 136 -9.55 -23.50 8.35
CA GLU A 136 -10.17 -23.98 9.59
C GLU A 136 -10.76 -22.82 10.41
N THR A 137 -10.50 -21.57 10.00
CA THR A 137 -10.88 -20.40 10.78
C THR A 137 -12.15 -19.76 10.25
N PRO A 138 -13.31 -19.94 10.91
CA PRO A 138 -14.52 -19.25 10.52
C PRO A 138 -14.38 -17.73 10.65
N TYR A 139 -15.01 -17.00 9.75
CA TYR A 139 -15.06 -15.54 9.78
C TYR A 139 -16.36 -15.05 10.41
N ARG A 140 -16.30 -14.08 11.32
CA ARG A 140 -17.51 -13.51 11.92
C ARG A 140 -18.02 -12.31 11.13
N GLY A 141 -19.24 -12.40 10.62
CA GLY A 141 -19.99 -11.30 10.03
C GLY A 141 -20.93 -10.62 11.03
N VAL A 142 -21.39 -9.42 10.68
CA VAL A 142 -22.40 -8.66 11.42
C VAL A 142 -23.52 -8.30 10.44
N SER A 143 -24.77 -8.42 10.87
CA SER A 143 -25.95 -8.04 10.10
C SER A 143 -26.99 -7.41 11.01
N HIS A 144 -27.91 -6.70 10.38
CA HIS A 144 -29.12 -6.24 11.02
C HIS A 144 -30.16 -7.37 11.02
N VAL A 145 -30.85 -7.61 12.14
CA VAL A 145 -31.87 -8.66 12.26
C VAL A 145 -32.95 -8.53 11.19
N GLU A 146 -33.47 -7.32 10.99
CA GLU A 146 -34.43 -7.04 9.91
C GLU A 146 -33.85 -7.28 8.50
N LEU A 147 -32.55 -7.01 8.29
CA LEU A 147 -31.90 -7.29 7.01
C LEU A 147 -31.89 -8.79 6.76
N GLU A 148 -31.58 -9.60 7.78
CA GLU A 148 -31.63 -11.05 7.67
C GLU A 148 -33.03 -11.58 7.41
N ARG A 149 -34.03 -11.13 8.17
CA ARG A 149 -35.42 -11.53 7.94
C ARG A 149 -35.85 -11.28 6.50
N ARG A 150 -35.55 -10.08 5.98
CA ARG A 150 -35.82 -9.74 4.56
C ARG A 150 -34.99 -10.58 3.58
N MET A 151 -33.77 -10.99 3.94
CA MET A 151 -32.92 -11.85 3.10
C MET A 151 -33.48 -13.26 3.00
N ASP A 152 -34.03 -13.79 4.09
CA ASP A 152 -34.70 -15.09 4.13
C ASP A 152 -35.99 -15.05 3.29
N GLU A 153 -36.75 -13.94 3.35
CA GLU A 153 -37.96 -13.73 2.56
C GLU A 153 -37.69 -13.56 1.06
N ALA A 154 -36.53 -13.01 0.70
CA ALA A 154 -36.19 -12.72 -0.70
C ALA A 154 -35.95 -13.95 -1.58
N ASN A 155 -35.83 -15.15 -1.00
CA ASN A 155 -35.61 -16.44 -1.67
C ASN A 155 -34.71 -16.32 -2.91
N PHE A 156 -33.42 -16.16 -2.65
CA PHE A 156 -32.38 -16.03 -3.68
C PHE A 156 -32.11 -17.34 -4.43
N GLY A 157 -32.75 -18.45 -4.06
CA GLY A 157 -32.60 -19.77 -4.67
C GLY A 157 -31.19 -20.33 -4.49
N LYS A 158 -30.63 -20.99 -5.51
CA LYS A 158 -29.31 -21.65 -5.46
C LYS A 158 -28.10 -20.77 -5.06
N HIS A 159 -28.29 -19.46 -4.97
CA HIS A 159 -27.26 -18.47 -4.69
C HIS A 159 -27.43 -17.79 -3.34
N GLU A 160 -28.42 -18.22 -2.55
CA GLU A 160 -28.86 -17.58 -1.33
C GLU A 160 -27.76 -17.39 -0.30
N GLU A 161 -27.09 -18.45 0.14
CA GLU A 161 -26.05 -18.32 1.17
C GLU A 161 -24.90 -17.40 0.77
N ILE A 162 -24.49 -17.45 -0.51
CA ILE A 162 -23.41 -16.58 -1.02
C ILE A 162 -23.88 -15.11 -1.00
N LEU A 163 -25.10 -14.85 -1.47
CA LEU A 163 -25.71 -13.52 -1.45
C LEU A 163 -25.87 -12.99 -0.03
N LYS A 164 -26.32 -13.85 0.88
CA LYS A 164 -26.48 -13.50 2.28
C LYS A 164 -25.15 -13.10 2.90
N ASN A 165 -24.09 -13.87 2.64
CA ASN A 165 -22.74 -13.55 3.13
C ASN A 165 -22.20 -12.23 2.56
N GLU A 166 -22.42 -11.93 1.28
CA GLU A 166 -22.00 -10.65 0.70
C GLU A 166 -22.72 -9.45 1.33
N ILE A 167 -24.03 -9.57 1.58
CA ILE A 167 -24.83 -8.53 2.24
C ILE A 167 -24.37 -8.32 3.70
N ARG A 168 -24.16 -9.40 4.45
CA ARG A 168 -23.61 -9.37 5.82
C ARG A 168 -22.25 -8.65 5.85
N MET A 169 -21.34 -8.97 4.92
CA MET A 169 -20.06 -8.28 4.82
C MET A 169 -20.20 -6.80 4.46
N ALA A 170 -21.11 -6.46 3.54
CA ALA A 170 -21.40 -5.08 3.15
C ALA A 170 -21.93 -4.25 4.34
N TYR A 171 -22.80 -4.86 5.17
CA TYR A 171 -23.33 -4.24 6.37
C TYR A 171 -22.24 -3.99 7.43
N ASN A 172 -21.35 -4.96 7.69
CA ASN A 172 -20.23 -4.75 8.61
C ASN A 172 -19.31 -3.58 8.18
N ARG A 173 -19.03 -3.46 6.87
CA ARG A 173 -18.29 -2.30 6.33
C ARG A 173 -19.04 -1.00 6.53
N TYR A 174 -20.36 -1.04 6.34
CA TYR A 174 -21.22 0.11 6.55
C TYR A 174 -21.14 0.61 7.99
N LEU A 175 -21.27 -0.29 8.98
CA LEU A 175 -21.15 0.07 10.39
C LEU A 175 -19.80 0.72 10.73
N ARG A 176 -18.72 0.20 10.17
CA ARG A 176 -17.38 0.66 10.53
C ARG A 176 -16.90 1.89 9.75
N PHE A 177 -17.48 2.16 8.59
CA PHE A 177 -16.97 3.20 7.69
C PHE A 177 -18.02 4.15 7.10
N GLY A 178 -19.29 3.89 7.35
CA GLY A 178 -20.40 4.66 6.79
C GLY A 178 -20.59 4.46 5.28
N TYR A 179 -20.15 3.33 4.71
CA TYR A 179 -20.48 3.02 3.31
C TYR A 179 -20.88 1.55 3.12
N PHE A 180 -22.00 1.34 2.41
CA PHE A 180 -22.52 0.02 2.07
C PHE A 180 -22.10 -0.33 0.64
N LYS A 181 -21.41 -1.46 0.47
CA LYS A 181 -20.92 -1.86 -0.86
C LYS A 181 -20.79 -3.36 -0.99
N ILE A 182 -21.47 -3.90 -2.01
CA ILE A 182 -21.35 -5.29 -2.46
C ILE A 182 -20.25 -5.36 -3.52
N GLY A 183 -19.46 -6.44 -3.49
CA GLY A 183 -18.36 -6.62 -4.45
C GLY A 183 -18.88 -7.09 -5.80
N TYR A 184 -19.27 -6.16 -6.69
CA TYR A 184 -19.90 -6.51 -7.99
C TYR A 184 -18.98 -7.23 -8.99
N ASP A 185 -17.68 -6.95 -9.07
CA ASP A 185 -16.84 -7.59 -10.11
C ASP A 185 -16.63 -9.11 -9.88
N PRO A 186 -16.35 -9.60 -8.66
CA PRO A 186 -16.42 -11.04 -8.37
C PRO A 186 -17.84 -11.59 -8.48
N PHE A 187 -18.85 -10.75 -8.24
CA PHE A 187 -20.26 -11.13 -8.34
C PHE A 187 -20.65 -11.41 -9.80
N ASP A 188 -20.15 -10.61 -10.73
CA ASP A 188 -20.42 -10.73 -12.17
C ASP A 188 -19.82 -12.00 -12.77
N PHE A 189 -18.70 -12.49 -12.24
CA PHE A 189 -18.05 -13.74 -12.66
C PHE A 189 -18.72 -14.98 -12.05
N VAL A 190 -19.21 -14.90 -10.81
CA VAL A 190 -19.70 -16.05 -10.05
C VAL A 190 -21.21 -16.25 -10.17
N PHE A 191 -21.97 -15.22 -10.52
CA PHE A 191 -23.42 -15.25 -10.49
C PHE A 191 -24.09 -14.86 -11.81
N THR A 192 -25.18 -15.55 -12.10
CA THR A 192 -26.04 -15.26 -13.25
C THR A 192 -26.68 -13.88 -13.15
N SER A 193 -27.06 -13.30 -14.29
CA SER A 193 -27.82 -12.05 -14.37
C SER A 193 -29.13 -12.08 -13.55
N ALA A 194 -29.71 -13.27 -13.34
CA ALA A 194 -30.90 -13.46 -12.51
C ALA A 194 -30.63 -13.22 -11.02
N ALA A 195 -29.51 -13.73 -10.48
CA ALA A 195 -29.12 -13.49 -9.10
C ALA A 195 -28.83 -12.00 -8.83
N ARG A 196 -28.24 -11.30 -9.81
CA ARG A 196 -28.07 -9.84 -9.76
C ARG A 196 -29.40 -9.11 -9.65
N ARG A 197 -30.35 -9.40 -10.54
CA ARG A 197 -31.67 -8.78 -10.50
C ARG A 197 -32.36 -8.99 -9.16
N LYS A 198 -32.35 -10.23 -8.64
CA LYS A 198 -32.89 -10.52 -7.31
C LYS A 198 -32.20 -9.74 -6.20
N LEU A 199 -30.87 -9.67 -6.20
CA LEU A 199 -30.11 -8.86 -5.24
C LEU A 199 -30.48 -7.39 -5.32
N PHE A 200 -30.56 -6.82 -6.53
CA PHE A 200 -30.96 -5.43 -6.72
C PHE A 200 -32.38 -5.17 -6.23
N THR A 201 -33.33 -6.04 -6.56
CA THR A 201 -34.71 -5.97 -6.06
C THR A 201 -34.75 -6.00 -4.53
N PHE A 202 -33.99 -6.91 -3.92
CA PHE A 202 -33.88 -7.00 -2.46
C PHE A 202 -33.26 -5.73 -1.83
N LEU A 203 -32.16 -5.21 -2.38
CA LEU A 203 -31.53 -4.01 -1.84
C LEU A 203 -32.45 -2.78 -1.96
N ASN A 204 -33.19 -2.68 -3.06
CA ASN A 204 -34.20 -1.65 -3.25
C ASN A 204 -35.33 -1.76 -2.22
N SER A 205 -35.76 -2.98 -1.88
CA SER A 205 -36.79 -3.19 -0.84
C SER A 205 -36.26 -3.03 0.58
N CYS A 206 -34.94 -2.93 0.77
CA CYS A 206 -34.30 -2.68 2.08
C CYS A 206 -33.95 -1.21 2.30
N SER A 207 -34.53 -0.29 1.52
CA SER A 207 -34.28 1.15 1.62
C SER A 207 -34.47 1.70 3.02
N ASP A 208 -35.35 1.11 3.84
CA ASP A 208 -35.63 1.62 5.19
C ASP A 208 -34.57 1.15 6.19
N VAL A 209 -34.02 -0.05 5.99
CA VAL A 209 -32.93 -0.63 6.81
C VAL A 209 -31.59 0.03 6.47
N VAL A 210 -31.38 0.37 5.19
CA VAL A 210 -30.17 1.06 4.74
C VAL A 210 -30.32 2.59 4.90
N GLY A 211 -31.53 3.12 4.76
CA GLY A 211 -31.87 4.55 4.74
C GLY A 211 -32.07 5.19 6.11
N ASN A 212 -32.59 4.46 7.10
CA ASN A 212 -32.66 4.96 8.48
C ASN A 212 -31.29 5.16 9.15
N HIS A 213 -30.21 4.73 8.50
CA HIS A 213 -28.85 4.91 9.00
C HIS A 213 -28.03 5.93 8.21
N SER A 214 -28.55 6.48 7.11
CA SER A 214 -27.90 7.53 6.33
C SER A 214 -28.80 8.75 6.23
N SER A 215 -28.47 9.84 6.92
CA SER A 215 -29.08 11.17 6.73
C SER A 215 -28.65 11.83 5.41
N GLY A 216 -28.69 11.06 4.32
CA GLY A 216 -28.21 11.47 3.01
C GLY A 216 -28.65 10.46 1.97
N SER A 217 -29.93 10.55 1.59
CA SER A 217 -30.61 9.88 0.47
C SER A 217 -29.88 9.95 -0.90
N SER A 218 -28.72 10.61 -0.97
CA SER A 218 -27.82 10.63 -2.13
C SER A 218 -26.75 9.52 -2.13
N SER A 219 -26.59 8.77 -1.04
CA SER A 219 -25.57 7.69 -0.92
C SER A 219 -26.10 6.31 -1.29
N ILE A 220 -27.38 6.03 -1.01
CA ILE A 220 -28.08 4.87 -1.57
C ILE A 220 -28.21 5.04 -3.09
N ALA A 221 -28.63 6.21 -3.58
CA ALA A 221 -28.67 6.50 -5.02
C ALA A 221 -27.30 6.36 -5.72
N ARG A 222 -26.18 6.61 -5.02
CA ARG A 222 -24.81 6.35 -5.52
C ARG A 222 -24.36 4.89 -5.42
N ALA A 223 -24.95 4.08 -4.54
CA ALA A 223 -24.78 2.63 -4.61
C ALA A 223 -25.48 2.04 -5.86
N PHE A 224 -26.45 2.77 -6.44
CA PHE A 224 -27.26 2.36 -7.58
C PHE A 224 -26.90 3.02 -8.93
N HIS A 225 -26.22 4.17 -8.96
CA HIS A 225 -25.75 4.82 -10.19
C HIS A 225 -24.24 5.07 -10.16
N ASP A 226 -23.46 4.18 -10.79
CA ASP A 226 -22.09 4.46 -11.18
C ASP A 226 -21.94 4.51 -12.70
N PHE A 227 -22.43 5.62 -13.27
CA PHE A 227 -21.92 6.19 -14.53
C PHE A 227 -21.89 7.72 -14.37
N GLY A 228 -20.71 8.33 -14.58
CA GLY A 228 -20.54 9.78 -14.71
C GLY A 228 -20.17 10.50 -13.42
N GLY A 229 -18.99 11.13 -13.41
CA GLY A 229 -18.36 11.66 -12.20
C GLY A 229 -19.03 12.86 -11.55
N GLN A 230 -18.82 13.00 -10.24
CA GLN A 230 -18.46 14.25 -9.57
C GLN A 230 -18.03 14.01 -8.12
N GLU A 231 -17.62 15.09 -7.46
CA GLU A 231 -16.57 15.19 -6.46
C GLU A 231 -16.90 14.66 -5.04
N LYS A 232 -15.82 14.21 -4.37
CA LYS A 232 -15.61 13.93 -2.93
C LYS A 232 -16.85 13.58 -2.07
N ALA A 233 -16.88 12.33 -1.61
CA ALA A 233 -17.72 11.93 -0.48
C ALA A 233 -17.38 12.75 0.78
N PRO A 234 -18.39 13.24 1.55
CA PRO A 234 -18.16 13.82 2.86
C PRO A 234 -17.48 12.79 3.77
N THR A 235 -16.36 13.16 4.36
CA THR A 235 -15.79 12.48 5.52
C THR A 235 -16.69 12.79 6.71
N TYR A 236 -17.70 11.94 6.96
CA TYR A 236 -18.48 12.00 8.19
C TYR A 236 -17.58 11.62 9.38
N ILE A 237 -17.27 12.61 10.19
CA ILE A 237 -16.79 12.48 11.57
C ILE A 237 -18.01 12.81 12.41
N GLY A 238 -18.48 11.89 13.26
CA GLY A 238 -19.34 12.27 14.38
C GLY A 238 -20.77 11.72 14.45
N ALA A 239 -21.15 10.69 13.69
CA ALA A 239 -22.41 10.03 13.99
C ALA A 239 -22.22 8.95 15.06
N LYS A 240 -22.39 9.32 16.33
CA LYS A 240 -22.60 8.37 17.45
C LYS A 240 -23.98 7.74 17.28
N TYR A 241 -24.08 6.73 16.43
CA TYR A 241 -25.27 5.88 16.39
C TYR A 241 -25.15 4.84 17.50
N SER A 242 -25.97 4.96 18.55
CA SER A 242 -26.19 3.84 19.46
C SER A 242 -27.11 2.84 18.76
N LEU A 243 -26.54 1.98 17.93
CA LEU A 243 -27.27 0.82 17.45
C LEU A 243 -27.55 -0.06 18.66
N SER A 244 -28.83 -0.28 18.97
CA SER A 244 -29.19 -1.20 20.05
C SER A 244 -28.72 -2.61 19.67
N SER A 245 -28.06 -3.30 20.61
CA SER A 245 -27.55 -4.66 20.39
C SER A 245 -28.62 -5.65 19.94
N ASN A 246 -29.88 -5.39 20.30
CA ASN A 246 -31.04 -6.23 19.98
C ASN A 246 -31.36 -6.28 18.48
N VAL A 247 -30.79 -5.36 17.70
CA VAL A 247 -31.03 -5.25 16.26
C VAL A 247 -29.85 -5.80 15.44
N ILE A 248 -28.74 -6.12 16.10
CA ILE A 248 -27.54 -6.67 15.46
C ILE A 248 -27.42 -8.16 15.79
N ARG A 249 -27.21 -8.97 14.76
CA ARG A 249 -26.88 -10.39 14.91
C ARG A 249 -25.53 -10.67 14.28
N TYR A 250 -24.83 -11.65 14.86
CA TYR A 250 -23.52 -12.10 14.40
C TYR A 250 -23.63 -13.48 13.77
N PHE A 251 -22.82 -13.72 12.74
CA PHE A 251 -22.83 -14.97 11.97
C PHE A 251 -21.43 -15.46 11.76
N SER A 252 -21.32 -16.77 11.55
CA SER A 252 -20.10 -17.40 11.08
C SER A 252 -20.20 -17.60 9.56
N VAL A 253 -19.20 -17.15 8.83
CA VAL A 253 -18.94 -17.46 7.42
C VAL A 253 -17.93 -18.60 7.43
N THR A 254 -18.29 -19.71 6.79
CA THR A 254 -17.49 -20.93 6.87
C THR A 254 -16.16 -20.78 6.13
N PRO A 255 -15.10 -21.49 6.56
CA PRO A 255 -13.82 -21.48 5.87
C PRO A 255 -13.91 -21.94 4.41
N GLU A 256 -14.73 -22.95 4.11
CA GLU A 256 -14.87 -23.53 2.76
C GLU A 256 -15.38 -22.48 1.77
N TYR A 257 -16.30 -21.63 2.22
CA TYR A 257 -16.79 -20.51 1.43
C TYR A 257 -15.68 -19.53 1.06
N LEU A 258 -14.85 -19.16 2.03
CA LEU A 258 -13.75 -18.21 1.84
C LEU A 258 -12.67 -18.80 0.93
N LEU A 259 -12.31 -20.07 1.13
CA LEU A 259 -11.37 -20.79 0.28
C LEU A 259 -11.87 -20.91 -1.16
N GLN A 260 -13.14 -21.25 -1.36
CA GLN A 260 -13.72 -21.34 -2.70
C GLN A 260 -13.65 -19.98 -3.43
N LYS A 261 -13.89 -18.87 -2.71
CA LYS A 261 -13.76 -17.52 -3.28
C LYS A 261 -12.32 -17.16 -3.60
N TYR A 262 -11.38 -17.53 -2.72
CA TYR A 262 -9.96 -17.35 -2.94
C TYR A 262 -9.49 -18.09 -4.19
N ASN A 263 -9.81 -19.38 -4.32
CA ASN A 263 -9.41 -20.19 -5.48
C ASN A 263 -9.96 -19.60 -6.79
N LYS A 264 -11.25 -19.23 -6.82
CA LYS A 264 -11.85 -18.56 -7.98
C LYS A 264 -11.17 -17.25 -8.35
N TRP A 265 -10.70 -16.49 -7.36
CA TRP A 265 -9.94 -15.26 -7.58
C TRP A 265 -8.56 -15.55 -8.16
N CYS A 266 -7.86 -16.55 -7.64
CA CYS A 266 -6.56 -17.00 -8.17
C CYS A 266 -6.69 -17.47 -9.62
N ASP A 267 -7.69 -18.29 -9.93
CA ASP A 267 -7.97 -18.77 -11.29
C ASP A 267 -8.23 -17.60 -12.24
N TYR A 268 -9.04 -16.63 -11.81
CA TYR A 268 -9.31 -15.43 -12.59
C TYR A 268 -8.04 -14.61 -12.84
N CYS A 269 -7.21 -14.40 -11.81
CA CYS A 269 -5.92 -13.71 -11.95
C CYS A 269 -5.01 -14.42 -12.95
N ALA A 270 -4.88 -15.74 -12.85
CA ALA A 270 -4.08 -16.55 -13.77
C ALA A 270 -4.60 -16.44 -15.22
N LEU A 271 -5.91 -16.64 -15.41
CA LEU A 271 -6.57 -16.54 -16.73
C LEU A 271 -6.37 -15.18 -17.40
N LYS A 272 -6.32 -14.10 -16.61
CA LYS A 272 -6.19 -12.73 -17.09
C LYS A 272 -4.74 -12.21 -17.07
N ASN A 273 -3.77 -13.05 -16.70
CA ASN A 273 -2.39 -12.63 -16.48
C ASN A 273 -2.29 -11.40 -15.55
N LEU A 274 -3.08 -11.40 -14.49
CA LEU A 274 -3.13 -10.34 -13.48
C LEU A 274 -2.33 -10.75 -12.25
N PRO A 275 -1.62 -9.81 -11.60
CA PRO A 275 -0.93 -10.11 -10.35
C PRO A 275 -1.92 -10.43 -9.24
N GLN A 276 -1.62 -11.48 -8.47
CA GLN A 276 -2.32 -11.76 -7.23
C GLN A 276 -1.94 -10.72 -6.16
N ASN A 277 -2.93 -10.34 -5.35
CA ASN A 277 -2.79 -9.34 -4.30
C ASN A 277 -3.10 -9.88 -2.90
N LEU A 278 -3.38 -11.17 -2.80
CA LEU A 278 -3.74 -11.89 -1.59
C LEU A 278 -3.09 -13.27 -1.70
N ASP A 279 -2.39 -13.69 -0.65
CA ASP A 279 -1.75 -15.00 -0.61
C ASP A 279 -2.01 -15.64 0.76
N ILE A 280 -2.68 -16.79 0.74
CA ILE A 280 -3.01 -17.58 1.94
C ILE A 280 -2.30 -18.94 1.92
N ASN A 281 -1.77 -19.34 0.76
CA ASN A 281 -1.26 -20.70 0.50
C ASN A 281 0.17 -20.71 -0.06
N ALA A 282 0.88 -19.58 0.01
CA ALA A 282 2.22 -19.39 -0.51
C ALA A 282 2.34 -19.61 -2.04
N SER A 283 1.31 -19.24 -2.79
CA SER A 283 1.28 -19.35 -4.27
C SER A 283 2.12 -18.29 -4.98
N THR A 284 2.50 -17.22 -4.29
CA THR A 284 3.35 -16.15 -4.82
C THR A 284 4.71 -16.13 -4.12
N GLU A 285 5.77 -15.69 -4.80
CA GLU A 285 7.12 -15.62 -4.21
C GLU A 285 7.17 -14.71 -2.97
N TRP A 286 6.49 -13.56 -3.00
CA TRP A 286 6.43 -12.64 -1.87
C TRP A 286 5.58 -13.20 -0.73
N GLY A 287 4.47 -13.87 -1.03
CA GLY A 287 3.62 -14.47 -0.02
C GLY A 287 4.31 -15.66 0.64
N LYS A 288 4.99 -16.49 -0.15
CA LYS A 288 5.83 -17.59 0.34
C LYS A 288 6.94 -17.10 1.26
N ALA A 289 7.70 -16.08 0.86
CA ALA A 289 8.73 -15.47 1.73
C ALA A 289 8.15 -14.98 3.07
N ALA A 290 7.02 -14.26 3.02
CA ALA A 290 6.39 -13.72 4.21
C ALA A 290 5.80 -14.83 5.13
N LEU A 291 5.06 -15.79 4.57
CA LEU A 291 4.43 -16.88 5.31
C LEU A 291 5.48 -17.80 5.95
N GLU A 292 6.54 -18.15 5.22
CA GLU A 292 7.65 -18.92 5.77
C GLU A 292 8.33 -18.18 6.94
N SER A 293 8.54 -16.86 6.82
CA SER A 293 9.18 -16.08 7.87
C SER A 293 8.29 -15.92 9.10
N LEU A 294 6.98 -15.69 8.91
CA LEU A 294 5.99 -15.62 10.00
C LEU A 294 5.99 -16.88 10.86
N LYS A 295 6.08 -18.06 10.25
CA LYS A 295 6.09 -19.36 10.96
C LYS A 295 7.27 -19.51 11.93
N THR A 296 8.38 -18.85 11.61
CA THR A 296 9.61 -18.90 12.41
C THR A 296 9.80 -17.68 13.31
N THR A 297 8.83 -16.77 13.33
CA THR A 297 8.94 -15.51 14.05
C THR A 297 8.35 -15.64 15.45
N ASN A 298 9.10 -15.22 16.45
CA ASN A 298 8.61 -15.01 17.80
C ASN A 298 8.43 -13.51 18.05
N VAL A 299 7.35 -13.18 18.76
CA VAL A 299 7.00 -11.81 19.15
C VAL A 299 6.97 -11.69 20.67
N PRO A 300 7.21 -10.49 21.22
CA PRO A 300 7.07 -10.28 22.65
C PRO A 300 5.64 -10.57 23.14
N THR A 301 5.54 -11.09 24.36
CA THR A 301 4.25 -11.32 25.03
C THR A 301 3.68 -10.06 25.68
N GLU A 302 4.56 -9.11 26.00
CA GLU A 302 4.23 -7.83 26.64
C GLU A 302 4.70 -6.65 25.78
N THR A 303 3.93 -5.58 25.76
CA THR A 303 4.29 -4.36 25.02
C THR A 303 5.35 -3.57 25.78
N ALA A 304 6.32 -3.00 25.06
CA ALA A 304 7.27 -2.02 25.62
C ALA A 304 6.78 -0.58 25.52
N VAL A 305 5.55 -0.36 25.04
CA VAL A 305 4.91 0.97 25.09
C VAL A 305 4.63 1.32 26.56
N ASP A 306 5.08 2.50 26.98
CA ASP A 306 4.88 3.03 28.32
C ASP A 306 3.41 2.99 28.76
N SER A 307 3.17 2.50 29.97
CA SER A 307 1.86 2.41 30.61
C SER A 307 1.28 3.78 31.01
N SER A 308 2.09 4.85 31.04
CA SER A 308 1.61 6.21 31.31
C SER A 308 0.51 6.65 30.33
N ASP A 309 0.53 6.16 29.10
CA ASP A 309 -0.54 6.27 28.11
C ASP A 309 -1.35 4.96 28.05
N ASN A 310 -2.27 4.81 29.00
CA ASN A 310 -3.11 3.62 29.16
C ASN A 310 -3.77 3.17 27.85
N ASP A 311 -4.22 4.10 26.99
CA ASP A 311 -4.88 3.78 25.74
C ASP A 311 -3.91 3.21 24.71
N LYS A 312 -2.74 3.84 24.52
CA LYS A 312 -1.70 3.32 23.61
C LYS A 312 -1.15 2.00 24.10
N HIS A 313 -0.85 1.87 25.39
CA HIS A 313 -0.39 0.64 26.01
C HIS A 313 -1.41 -0.48 25.80
N THR A 314 -2.66 -0.25 26.19
CA THR A 314 -3.75 -1.23 26.03
C THR A 314 -3.92 -1.64 24.57
N HIS A 315 -3.87 -0.69 23.64
CA HIS A 315 -3.99 -0.99 22.22
C HIS A 315 -2.80 -1.80 21.68
N ALA A 316 -1.57 -1.48 22.10
CA ALA A 316 -0.37 -2.23 21.73
C ALA A 316 -0.39 -3.65 22.32
N GLN A 317 -0.72 -3.80 23.61
CA GLN A 317 -0.85 -5.09 24.27
C GLN A 317 -1.93 -5.96 23.60
N ARG A 318 -3.10 -5.37 23.25
CA ARG A 318 -4.15 -6.07 22.51
C ARG A 318 -3.69 -6.58 21.13
N LYS A 319 -2.68 -5.97 20.51
CA LYS A 319 -2.10 -6.49 19.25
C LYS A 319 -1.20 -7.69 19.51
N LEU A 320 -0.36 -7.65 20.55
CA LEU A 320 0.49 -8.78 20.92
C LEU A 320 -0.34 -9.98 21.38
N ASP A 321 -1.37 -9.74 22.20
CA ASP A 321 -2.32 -10.77 22.62
C ASP A 321 -3.05 -11.42 21.43
N ARG A 322 -3.31 -10.66 20.35
CA ARG A 322 -3.86 -11.23 19.12
C ARG A 322 -2.86 -12.16 18.44
N LEU A 323 -1.59 -11.78 18.37
CA LEU A 323 -0.56 -12.58 17.73
C LEU A 323 -0.24 -13.86 18.51
N THR A 324 -0.26 -13.80 19.84
CA THR A 324 0.24 -14.90 20.70
C THR A 324 -0.88 -15.73 21.34
N LYS A 325 -1.92 -15.10 21.90
CA LYS A 325 -2.98 -15.78 22.67
C LYS A 325 -4.15 -16.21 21.77
N ARG A 326 -4.73 -15.25 21.06
CA ARG A 326 -5.93 -15.49 20.23
C ARG A 326 -5.58 -16.17 18.92
N GLY A 327 -4.46 -15.76 18.34
CA GLY A 327 -4.03 -16.14 17.01
C GLY A 327 -4.55 -15.21 15.92
N VAL A 328 -3.85 -15.25 14.79
CA VAL A 328 -4.15 -14.46 13.59
C VAL A 328 -4.22 -15.38 12.39
N VAL A 329 -5.17 -15.12 11.49
CA VAL A 329 -5.32 -15.91 10.27
C VAL A 329 -4.08 -15.73 9.40
N CYS A 330 -3.52 -16.85 8.94
CA CYS A 330 -2.26 -16.91 8.21
C CYS A 330 -2.43 -16.42 6.76
N ILE A 331 -2.32 -15.12 6.55
CA ILE A 331 -2.55 -14.52 5.25
C ILE A 331 -1.61 -13.31 5.06
N VAL A 332 -1.25 -13.06 3.81
CA VAL A 332 -0.42 -11.93 3.37
C VAL A 332 -1.14 -11.18 2.24
N ILE A 333 -1.12 -9.84 2.28
CA ILE A 333 -1.82 -8.99 1.33
C ILE A 333 -0.83 -8.05 0.66
N ARG A 334 -0.88 -7.97 -0.67
CA ARG A 334 -0.13 -6.99 -1.46
C ARG A 334 -1.04 -5.83 -1.86
N ARG A 335 -0.78 -4.64 -1.31
CA ARG A 335 -1.59 -3.43 -1.53
C ARG A 335 -0.72 -2.25 -1.95
N HIS A 336 -1.09 -1.62 -3.08
CA HIS A 336 -0.31 -0.54 -3.69
C HIS A 336 1.17 -0.96 -3.86
N GLY A 337 1.37 -2.22 -4.25
CA GLY A 337 2.67 -2.86 -4.30
C GLY A 337 3.18 -3.39 -2.95
N ARG A 338 2.96 -2.69 -1.84
CA ARG A 338 3.48 -3.09 -0.52
C ARG A 338 2.86 -4.37 0.00
N VAL A 339 3.66 -5.21 0.64
CA VAL A 339 3.19 -6.41 1.33
C VAL A 339 2.84 -6.07 2.79
N TYR A 340 1.68 -6.55 3.22
CA TYR A 340 1.14 -6.41 4.56
C TYR A 340 0.90 -7.80 5.14
N HIS A 341 1.34 -8.00 6.37
CA HIS A 341 1.18 -9.22 7.14
C HIS A 341 0.84 -8.86 8.59
N ALA A 342 0.64 -9.87 9.44
CA ALA A 342 0.21 -9.69 10.83
C ALA A 342 1.12 -8.75 11.66
N LEU A 343 2.38 -8.60 11.28
CA LEU A 343 3.38 -7.82 12.01
C LEU A 343 3.58 -6.41 11.47
N SER A 344 3.03 -6.07 10.29
CA SER A 344 3.22 -4.75 9.67
C SER A 344 2.60 -3.60 10.49
N THR A 345 1.78 -3.91 11.50
CA THR A 345 1.14 -2.93 12.39
C THR A 345 1.68 -2.91 13.81
N LEU A 346 2.70 -3.74 14.10
CA LEU A 346 3.39 -3.70 15.38
C LEU A 346 4.14 -2.38 15.55
N THR A 347 4.24 -1.92 16.80
CA THR A 347 5.01 -0.71 17.09
C THR A 347 6.48 -0.96 16.79
N LYS A 348 7.25 0.11 16.53
CA LYS A 348 8.68 -0.02 16.26
C LYS A 348 9.42 -0.67 17.44
N VAL A 349 9.00 -0.36 18.67
CA VAL A 349 9.61 -0.90 19.89
C VAL A 349 9.29 -2.39 20.04
N ASP A 350 8.05 -2.81 19.83
CA ASP A 350 7.72 -4.24 19.91
C ASP A 350 8.39 -5.04 18.79
N ARG A 351 8.47 -4.48 17.57
CA ARG A 351 9.22 -5.11 16.48
C ARG A 351 10.69 -5.30 16.81
N SER A 352 11.28 -4.35 17.52
CA SER A 352 12.70 -4.42 17.89
C SER A 352 13.04 -5.58 18.82
N ARG A 353 12.05 -6.11 19.54
CA ARG A 353 12.18 -7.24 20.48
C ARG A 353 11.85 -8.59 19.84
N MET A 354 11.51 -8.60 18.55
CA MET A 354 11.16 -9.82 17.84
C MET A 354 12.40 -10.65 17.50
N SER A 355 12.19 -11.95 17.37
CA SER A 355 13.20 -12.88 16.85
C SER A 355 12.67 -13.69 15.66
N ILE A 356 13.56 -14.10 14.78
CA ILE A 356 13.31 -15.04 13.67
C ILE A 356 14.25 -16.22 13.87
N ASN A 357 13.71 -17.45 13.93
CA ASN A 357 14.45 -18.66 14.31
C ASN A 357 15.20 -18.51 15.65
N GLY A 358 14.59 -17.83 16.63
CA GLY A 358 15.20 -17.60 17.95
C GLY A 358 16.25 -16.48 17.99
N GLU A 359 16.67 -15.94 16.85
CA GLU A 359 17.67 -14.87 16.77
C GLU A 359 17.04 -13.49 16.66
N THR A 360 17.58 -12.49 17.36
CA THR A 360 17.12 -11.09 17.29
C THR A 360 17.08 -10.59 15.85
N THR A 361 16.09 -9.77 15.54
CA THR A 361 15.91 -9.21 14.21
C THR A 361 16.65 -7.89 14.01
N ALA A 362 16.93 -7.55 12.77
CA ALA A 362 17.39 -6.23 12.33
C ALA A 362 16.51 -5.72 11.18
N GLU A 363 16.29 -4.40 11.14
CA GLU A 363 15.62 -3.72 10.03
C GLU A 363 16.67 -3.19 9.03
N VAL A 364 16.60 -3.63 7.77
CA VAL A 364 17.43 -3.15 6.65
C VAL A 364 16.56 -2.25 5.76
N ASP A 365 16.81 -0.94 5.80
CA ASP A 365 15.95 0.08 5.21
C ASP A 365 16.62 0.84 4.08
N LEU A 366 15.90 1.03 2.97
CA LEU A 366 16.28 1.95 1.91
C LEU A 366 16.08 3.40 2.37
N HIS A 367 17.16 4.16 2.52
CA HIS A 367 17.08 5.53 3.03
C HIS A 367 16.34 6.44 2.03
N ALA A 368 15.32 7.13 2.51
CA ALA A 368 14.49 8.05 1.73
C ALA A 368 14.00 7.47 0.40
N ALA A 369 13.52 6.21 0.41
CA ALA A 369 13.12 5.43 -0.76
C ALA A 369 12.35 6.21 -1.85
N PHE A 370 11.33 6.99 -1.48
CA PHE A 370 10.58 7.80 -2.43
C PHE A 370 11.41 8.89 -3.11
N THR A 371 12.29 9.56 -2.37
CA THR A 371 13.21 10.53 -2.94
C THR A 371 14.20 9.84 -3.86
N ALA A 372 14.72 8.67 -3.49
CA ALA A 372 15.63 7.89 -4.33
C ALA A 372 14.99 7.49 -5.68
N ILE A 373 13.73 7.05 -5.66
CA ILE A 373 12.94 6.75 -6.87
C ILE A 373 12.71 8.00 -7.74
N LEU A 374 12.56 9.18 -7.14
CA LEU A 374 12.40 10.41 -7.91
C LEU A 374 13.74 10.90 -8.46
N ALA A 375 14.82 10.72 -7.70
CA ALA A 375 16.17 11.11 -8.07
C ALA A 375 16.67 10.34 -9.29
N SER A 376 16.35 9.05 -9.42
CA SER A 376 16.71 8.22 -10.58
C SER A 376 16.13 8.74 -11.91
N SER A 377 15.20 9.68 -11.84
CA SER A 377 14.57 10.28 -12.99
C SER A 377 14.93 11.73 -13.21
N LEU A 378 15.86 12.28 -12.43
CA LEU A 378 16.41 13.59 -12.70
C LEU A 378 17.44 13.50 -13.83
N PRO A 379 17.62 14.59 -14.60
CA PRO A 379 18.74 14.69 -15.52
C PRO A 379 20.08 14.72 -14.76
N ASP A 380 21.14 14.38 -15.48
CA ASP A 380 22.52 14.54 -15.02
C ASP A 380 22.79 16.01 -14.61
N GLY A 381 23.71 16.20 -13.67
CA GLY A 381 23.95 17.44 -12.91
C GLY A 381 23.02 17.61 -11.71
N ALA A 382 21.70 17.58 -11.93
CA ALA A 382 20.71 17.73 -10.85
C ALA A 382 20.61 16.46 -10.00
N ARG A 383 20.72 15.30 -10.63
CA ARG A 383 20.68 13.98 -9.98
C ARG A 383 21.81 13.83 -8.95
N GLU A 384 23.04 14.18 -9.30
CA GLU A 384 24.25 13.90 -8.50
C GLU A 384 24.21 14.64 -7.15
N LYS A 385 23.69 15.87 -7.12
CA LYS A 385 23.49 16.63 -5.87
C LYS A 385 22.53 15.93 -4.91
N VAL A 386 21.44 15.38 -5.45
CA VAL A 386 20.45 14.62 -4.67
C VAL A 386 21.03 13.28 -4.24
N VAL A 387 21.67 12.55 -5.16
CA VAL A 387 22.29 11.24 -4.92
C VAL A 387 23.34 11.31 -3.83
N ALA A 388 24.22 12.32 -3.84
CA ALA A 388 25.23 12.49 -2.80
C ALA A 388 24.60 12.59 -1.38
N LYS A 389 23.46 13.29 -1.25
CA LYS A 389 22.73 13.41 0.02
C LYS A 389 21.98 12.12 0.41
N LEU A 390 21.54 11.34 -0.57
CA LEU A 390 20.92 10.03 -0.35
C LEU A 390 21.96 8.99 0.10
N GLN A 391 23.12 8.95 -0.56
CA GLN A 391 24.26 8.09 -0.23
C GLN A 391 24.81 8.37 1.17
N ALA A 392 24.99 9.66 1.49
CA ALA A 392 25.39 10.10 2.83
C ALA A 392 24.32 9.85 3.92
N CYS A 393 23.16 9.28 3.56
CA CYS A 393 22.10 8.97 4.52
C CYS A 393 21.54 10.19 5.27
N ASP A 394 21.71 11.38 4.68
CA ASP A 394 21.56 12.71 5.30
C ASP A 394 20.37 13.51 4.75
N TRP A 395 19.62 12.95 3.78
CA TRP A 395 18.53 13.63 3.08
C TRP A 395 17.60 14.50 3.94
N TYR A 396 17.21 14.07 5.15
CA TYR A 396 16.24 14.80 5.95
C TYR A 396 16.85 15.91 6.83
N SER A 397 18.15 15.85 7.15
CA SER A 397 18.78 16.80 8.08
C SER A 397 18.82 18.23 7.53
N GLN A 398 18.98 18.36 6.21
CA GLN A 398 19.00 19.65 5.51
C GLN A 398 17.68 20.43 5.65
N PHE A 399 16.60 19.78 6.11
CA PHE A 399 15.31 20.41 6.34
C PHE A 399 15.03 20.71 7.83
N ASN A 400 15.98 20.45 8.73
CA ASN A 400 15.78 20.61 10.17
C ASN A 400 15.46 22.06 10.56
N GLU A 401 16.12 23.05 9.96
CA GLU A 401 15.84 24.47 10.25
C GLU A 401 14.42 24.86 9.80
N ALA A 402 14.03 24.48 8.57
CA ALA A 402 12.69 24.71 8.05
C ALA A 402 11.62 23.97 8.88
N TYR A 403 11.94 22.77 9.36
CA TYR A 403 11.08 22.01 10.25
C TYR A 403 10.89 22.69 11.61
N ARG A 404 11.96 23.21 12.24
CA ARG A 404 11.87 23.97 13.49
C ARG A 404 10.98 25.21 13.34
N LYS A 405 11.09 25.93 12.23
CA LYS A 405 10.20 27.07 11.93
C LYS A 405 8.74 26.63 11.85
N PHE A 406 8.46 25.57 11.08
CA PHE A 406 7.12 24.98 10.99
C PHE A 406 6.58 24.51 12.36
N GLU A 407 7.42 23.88 13.17
CA GLU A 407 7.07 23.41 14.52
C GLU A 407 6.68 24.56 15.45
N GLN A 408 7.45 25.66 15.44
CA GLN A 408 7.13 26.87 16.22
C GLN A 408 5.81 27.51 15.77
N GLU A 409 5.59 27.63 14.46
CA GLU A 409 4.34 28.17 13.90
C GLU A 409 3.12 27.32 14.26
N LEU A 410 3.24 26.00 14.13
CA LEU A 410 2.17 25.06 14.45
C LEU A 410 1.87 25.06 15.95
N ARG A 411 2.90 25.08 16.80
CA ARG A 411 2.75 25.16 18.25
C ARG A 411 1.98 26.42 18.64
N ARG A 412 2.38 27.59 18.13
CA ARG A 412 1.67 28.86 18.38
C ARG A 412 0.19 28.83 17.95
N ASP A 413 -0.11 28.29 16.75
CA ASP A 413 -1.50 28.18 16.26
C ASP A 413 -2.33 27.22 17.12
N MET A 414 -1.74 26.12 17.60
CA MET A 414 -2.42 25.14 18.45
C MET A 414 -2.63 25.65 19.88
N GLU A 415 -1.62 26.30 20.47
CA GLU A 415 -1.72 26.98 21.77
C GLU A 415 -2.78 28.08 21.74
N TYR A 416 -2.81 28.89 20.69
CA TYR A 416 -3.87 29.90 20.48
C TYR A 416 -5.28 29.30 20.44
N ARG A 417 -5.42 28.07 19.97
CA ARG A 417 -6.69 27.32 19.94
C ARG A 417 -6.99 26.55 21.24
N GLY A 418 -6.15 26.69 22.26
CA GLY A 418 -6.30 25.99 23.53
C GLY A 418 -5.99 24.49 23.47
N ALA A 419 -5.16 24.05 22.52
CA ALA A 419 -4.70 22.67 22.49
C ALA A 419 -3.72 22.39 23.65
N SER A 420 -3.79 21.20 24.23
CA SER A 420 -2.82 20.76 25.24
C SER A 420 -1.47 20.41 24.62
N ASP A 421 -0.42 20.34 25.44
CA ASP A 421 0.92 19.94 24.99
C ASP A 421 0.95 18.53 24.39
N GLU A 422 0.12 17.61 24.89
CA GLU A 422 -0.02 16.25 24.36
C GLU A 422 -0.60 16.26 22.95
N ALA A 423 -1.62 17.09 22.70
CA ALA A 423 -2.22 17.24 21.37
C ALA A 423 -1.23 17.87 20.38
N ILE A 424 -0.41 18.82 20.84
CA ILE A 424 0.66 19.43 20.05
C ILE A 424 1.74 18.39 19.72
N ALA A 425 2.20 17.63 20.70
CA ALA A 425 3.20 16.57 20.54
C ALA A 425 2.70 15.46 19.60
N GLU A 426 1.44 15.04 19.68
CA GLU A 426 0.85 14.06 18.77
C GLU A 426 0.82 14.55 17.31
N ARG A 427 0.68 15.87 17.14
CA ARG A 427 0.64 16.50 15.82
C ARG A 427 2.01 16.62 15.17
N LEU A 428 3.07 16.81 15.96
CA LEU A 428 4.45 16.94 15.50
C LEU A 428 5.08 15.57 15.23
N LYS A 429 5.35 15.24 13.96
CA LYS A 429 5.80 13.90 13.54
C LYS A 429 7.25 13.84 13.03
N GLY A 430 8.04 14.87 13.30
CA GLY A 430 9.45 14.97 12.89
C GLY A 430 9.64 15.35 11.41
N ALA A 431 10.86 15.77 11.06
CA ALA A 431 11.20 16.30 9.74
C ALA A 431 10.91 15.31 8.59
N LYS A 432 11.18 14.00 8.77
CA LYS A 432 10.88 12.98 7.73
C LYS A 432 9.39 12.96 7.36
N VAL A 433 8.51 12.86 8.36
CA VAL A 433 7.07 12.74 8.14
C VAL A 433 6.50 14.03 7.57
N GLU A 434 6.94 15.17 8.10
CA GLU A 434 6.51 16.48 7.60
C GLU A 434 7.01 16.77 6.18
N PHE A 435 8.24 16.39 5.85
CA PHE A 435 8.75 16.48 4.47
C PHE A 435 7.88 15.67 3.51
N GLN A 436 7.57 14.41 3.85
CA GLN A 436 6.69 13.58 3.02
C GLN A 436 5.29 14.21 2.88
N ARG A 437 4.74 14.76 3.97
CA ARG A 437 3.41 15.38 4.00
C ARG A 437 3.32 16.66 3.16
N GLN A 438 4.32 17.54 3.27
CA GLN A 438 4.33 18.86 2.65
C GLN A 438 4.87 18.81 1.22
N CYS A 439 5.96 18.07 1.00
CA CYS A 439 6.70 18.08 -0.28
C CYS A 439 6.23 17.00 -1.26
N LEU A 440 6.00 15.77 -0.80
CA LEU A 440 5.66 14.66 -1.70
C LEU A 440 4.15 14.46 -1.83
N PHE A 441 3.42 14.52 -0.73
CA PHE A 441 2.00 14.20 -0.73
C PHE A 441 1.11 15.42 -0.67
N SER A 442 1.66 16.65 -0.59
CA SER A 442 0.90 17.92 -0.56
C SER A 442 -0.45 17.78 0.16
N ALA A 443 -0.42 17.37 1.42
CA ALA A 443 -1.64 17.37 2.25
C ALA A 443 -2.14 18.79 2.53
N VAL A 444 -1.29 19.79 2.24
CA VAL A 444 -1.53 21.22 2.42
C VAL A 444 -2.08 21.82 1.13
N THR A 445 -3.08 22.69 1.24
CA THR A 445 -3.75 23.36 0.12
C THR A 445 -2.82 24.25 -0.69
N LYS A 446 -1.80 24.82 -0.04
CA LYS A 446 -0.78 25.71 -0.64
C LYS A 446 0.62 25.23 -0.22
N PRO A 447 1.15 24.15 -0.83
CA PRO A 447 2.46 23.63 -0.47
C PRO A 447 3.57 24.68 -0.68
N GLU A 448 3.43 25.57 -1.67
CA GLU A 448 4.36 26.68 -1.91
C GLU A 448 4.51 27.65 -0.74
N ALA A 449 3.53 27.69 0.17
CA ALA A 449 3.57 28.53 1.35
C ALA A 449 4.15 27.81 2.59
N THR A 450 4.53 26.53 2.46
CA THR A 450 5.01 25.75 3.61
C THR A 450 6.53 25.87 3.77
N PRO A 451 7.06 26.04 5.00
CA PRO A 451 8.49 26.20 5.23
C PRO A 451 9.35 25.09 4.61
N LEU A 452 8.95 23.82 4.77
CA LEU A 452 9.73 22.69 4.23
C LEU A 452 9.73 22.65 2.70
N PHE A 453 8.60 22.98 2.04
CA PHE A 453 8.58 22.96 0.58
C PHE A 453 9.35 24.13 -0.01
N SER A 454 9.30 25.31 0.61
CA SER A 454 10.13 26.46 0.21
C SER A 454 11.62 26.12 0.27
N GLU A 455 12.05 25.50 1.37
CA GLU A 455 13.42 25.04 1.56
C GLU A 455 13.80 23.93 0.56
N PHE A 456 12.91 22.97 0.35
CA PHE A 456 13.08 21.91 -0.65
C PHE A 456 13.25 22.46 -2.07
N ARG A 457 12.42 23.43 -2.47
CA ARG A 457 12.52 24.08 -3.78
C ARG A 457 13.80 24.89 -3.91
N ARG A 458 14.28 25.51 -2.83
CA ARG A 458 15.54 26.26 -2.82
C ARG A 458 16.74 25.34 -3.02
N ASN A 459 16.77 24.21 -2.31
CA ASN A 459 17.91 23.30 -2.31
C ASN A 459 17.93 22.36 -3.53
N HIS A 460 16.74 21.94 -4.02
CA HIS A 460 16.57 20.96 -5.09
C HIS A 460 15.45 21.38 -6.07
N PRO A 461 15.62 22.48 -6.82
CA PRO A 461 14.55 23.07 -7.62
C PRO A 461 14.00 22.12 -8.70
N GLU A 462 14.84 21.33 -9.36
CA GLU A 462 14.45 20.38 -10.40
C GLU A 462 13.62 19.23 -9.82
N LEU A 463 14.02 18.71 -8.66
CA LEU A 463 13.28 17.65 -7.97
C LEU A 463 11.95 18.17 -7.42
N ALA A 464 11.92 19.39 -6.88
CA ALA A 464 10.69 20.03 -6.46
C ALA A 464 9.74 20.26 -7.64
N PHE A 465 10.26 20.70 -8.79
CA PHE A 465 9.50 20.83 -10.03
C PHE A 465 8.93 19.48 -10.48
N LEU A 466 9.75 18.43 -10.54
CA LEU A 466 9.32 17.06 -10.88
C LEU A 466 8.17 16.60 -9.98
N CYS A 467 8.32 16.73 -8.66
CA CYS A 467 7.28 16.38 -7.69
C CYS A 467 5.97 17.13 -7.97
N ARG A 468 6.03 18.44 -8.22
CA ARG A 468 4.84 19.26 -8.52
C ARG A 468 4.20 18.87 -9.84
N SER A 469 4.98 18.60 -10.87
CA SER A 469 4.49 18.15 -12.17
C SER A 469 3.77 16.82 -12.07
N LEU A 470 4.34 15.84 -11.36
CA LEU A 470 3.70 14.54 -11.11
C LEU A 470 2.44 14.68 -10.24
N LEU A 471 2.48 15.52 -9.21
CA LEU A 471 1.32 15.82 -8.36
C LEU A 471 0.18 16.47 -9.14
N ARG A 472 0.46 17.41 -10.04
CA ARG A 472 -0.55 18.05 -10.90
C ARG A 472 -1.11 17.05 -11.91
N LYS A 473 -0.25 16.23 -12.52
CA LYS A 473 -0.64 15.23 -13.54
C LYS A 473 -1.52 14.12 -12.96
N TYR A 474 -1.13 13.54 -11.83
CA TYR A 474 -1.79 12.35 -11.28
C TYR A 474 -2.72 12.65 -10.10
N GLY A 475 -2.55 13.79 -9.44
CA GLY A 475 -3.16 14.08 -8.15
C GLY A 475 -2.48 13.34 -6.99
N ARG A 476 -2.66 13.87 -5.77
CA ARG A 476 -2.02 13.38 -4.54
C ARG A 476 -2.03 11.86 -4.35
N ARG A 477 -3.21 11.24 -4.41
CA ARG A 477 -3.35 9.81 -4.10
C ARG A 477 -2.64 8.96 -5.14
N SER A 478 -2.84 9.26 -6.41
CA SER A 478 -2.27 8.48 -7.50
C SER A 478 -0.76 8.64 -7.54
N PHE A 479 -0.23 9.84 -7.25
CA PHE A 479 1.21 10.04 -7.09
C PHE A 479 1.79 9.26 -5.91
N ALA A 480 1.13 9.26 -4.75
CA ALA A 480 1.55 8.44 -3.62
C ALA A 480 1.54 6.94 -3.95
N CYS A 481 0.49 6.46 -4.63
CA CYS A 481 0.44 5.08 -5.10
C CYS A 481 1.56 4.80 -6.10
N LEU A 482 1.84 5.70 -7.05
CA LEU A 482 2.93 5.53 -8.01
C LEU A 482 4.27 5.31 -7.30
N LEU A 483 4.61 6.14 -6.32
CA LEU A 483 5.85 5.99 -5.55
C LEU A 483 5.88 4.67 -4.77
N GLN A 484 4.77 4.27 -4.15
CA GLN A 484 4.66 2.99 -3.44
C GLN A 484 4.78 1.78 -4.37
N TRP A 485 4.26 1.89 -5.59
CA TRP A 485 4.37 0.83 -6.60
C TRP A 485 5.82 0.68 -7.07
N GLN A 486 6.54 1.78 -7.32
CA GLN A 486 7.95 1.71 -7.70
C GLN A 486 8.82 1.15 -6.56
N GLU A 487 8.60 1.63 -5.34
CA GLU A 487 9.23 1.07 -4.13
C GLU A 487 8.98 -0.43 -4.01
N SER A 488 7.75 -0.87 -4.26
CA SER A 488 7.42 -2.29 -4.25
C SER A 488 8.07 -3.10 -5.37
N ARG A 489 8.20 -2.55 -6.59
CA ARG A 489 8.87 -3.27 -7.67
C ARG A 489 10.32 -3.57 -7.30
N LEU A 490 10.97 -2.63 -6.63
CA LEU A 490 12.29 -2.85 -6.06
C LEU A 490 12.24 -3.87 -4.89
N MET A 491 11.53 -3.54 -3.81
CA MET A 491 11.60 -4.28 -2.56
C MET A 491 10.94 -5.67 -2.63
N ILE A 492 9.74 -5.74 -3.20
CA ILE A 492 8.89 -6.94 -3.18
C ILE A 492 9.13 -7.83 -4.40
N ASP A 493 9.25 -7.26 -5.61
CA ASP A 493 9.35 -8.08 -6.82
C ASP A 493 10.78 -8.55 -7.10
N ARG A 494 11.80 -7.82 -6.62
CA ARG A 494 13.21 -8.16 -6.87
C ARG A 494 13.93 -8.60 -5.60
N VAL A 495 13.93 -7.78 -4.54
CA VAL A 495 14.76 -8.03 -3.35
C VAL A 495 14.24 -9.21 -2.51
N VAL A 496 12.94 -9.24 -2.17
CA VAL A 496 12.37 -10.35 -1.37
C VAL A 496 12.60 -11.74 -2.01
N PRO A 497 12.31 -11.96 -3.30
CA PRO A 497 12.61 -13.24 -3.95
C PRO A 497 14.10 -13.57 -4.00
N ALA A 498 14.98 -12.57 -4.17
CA ALA A 498 16.42 -12.77 -4.16
C ALA A 498 16.90 -13.26 -2.78
N LEU A 499 16.48 -12.61 -1.69
CA LEU A 499 16.80 -13.03 -0.33
C LEU A 499 16.27 -14.41 0.00
N ARG A 500 15.03 -14.70 -0.41
CA ARG A 500 14.43 -16.03 -0.24
C ARG A 500 15.25 -17.12 -0.93
N ARG A 501 15.70 -16.90 -2.18
CA ARG A 501 16.56 -17.84 -2.91
C ARG A 501 17.90 -18.10 -2.21
N LEU A 502 18.39 -17.14 -1.44
CA LEU A 502 19.60 -17.28 -0.60
C LEU A 502 19.33 -17.98 0.74
N GLY A 503 18.10 -18.42 0.99
CA GLY A 503 17.68 -19.05 2.25
C GLY A 503 17.40 -18.07 3.39
N ILE A 504 17.41 -16.76 3.12
CA ILE A 504 17.20 -15.73 4.14
C ILE A 504 15.69 -15.57 4.38
N LYS A 505 15.27 -15.76 5.65
CA LYS A 505 13.90 -15.44 6.08
C LYS A 505 13.76 -13.93 6.18
N VAL A 506 12.76 -13.40 5.49
CA VAL A 506 12.55 -11.97 5.33
C VAL A 506 11.08 -11.60 5.41
N LEU A 507 10.78 -10.56 6.18
CA LEU A 507 9.49 -9.89 6.21
C LEU A 507 9.67 -8.47 5.69
N SER A 508 8.97 -8.10 4.62
CA SER A 508 9.00 -6.73 4.13
C SER A 508 8.17 -5.81 5.03
N ASN A 509 8.72 -4.67 5.43
CA ASN A 509 8.02 -3.64 6.16
C ASN A 509 8.13 -2.30 5.40
N HIS A 510 7.29 -2.14 4.37
CA HIS A 510 7.29 -0.96 3.50
C HIS A 510 8.62 -0.74 2.76
N ASP A 511 9.36 0.32 3.09
CA ASP A 511 10.71 0.67 2.59
C ASP A 511 11.83 -0.16 3.24
N GLY A 512 11.48 -1.09 4.12
CA GLY A 512 12.41 -1.90 4.89
C GLY A 512 12.21 -3.41 4.79
N LEU A 513 13.20 -4.14 5.28
CA LEU A 513 13.23 -5.59 5.40
C LEU A 513 13.56 -5.95 6.84
N ILE A 514 12.80 -6.87 7.44
CA ILE A 514 13.09 -7.45 8.74
C ILE A 514 13.70 -8.82 8.49
N VAL A 515 14.93 -9.01 8.93
CA VAL A 515 15.71 -10.25 8.81
C VAL A 515 16.37 -10.58 10.15
N LYS A 516 17.00 -11.76 10.27
CA LYS A 516 17.87 -12.05 11.41
C LYS A 516 19.06 -11.10 11.43
N GLU A 517 19.57 -10.75 12.61
CA GLU A 517 20.70 -9.84 12.72
C GLU A 517 21.95 -10.34 11.96
N SER A 518 22.24 -11.65 12.02
CA SER A 518 23.32 -12.31 11.27
C SER A 518 23.17 -12.21 9.76
N ASP A 519 21.94 -12.09 9.24
CA ASP A 519 21.67 -11.97 7.81
C ASP A 519 21.64 -10.50 7.33
N ALA A 520 21.70 -9.51 8.25
CA ALA A 520 21.44 -8.11 7.94
C ALA A 520 22.42 -7.52 6.90
N GLU A 521 23.71 -7.83 7.00
CA GLU A 521 24.72 -7.36 6.06
C GLU A 521 24.56 -8.00 4.67
N ARG A 522 24.23 -9.29 4.63
CA ARG A 522 23.95 -9.99 3.37
C ARG A 522 22.68 -9.45 2.72
N ALA A 523 21.65 -9.16 3.51
CA ALA A 523 20.43 -8.54 3.02
C ALA A 523 20.67 -7.11 2.51
N ARG A 524 21.52 -6.33 3.19
CA ARG A 524 21.96 -5.01 2.74
C ARG A 524 22.67 -5.09 1.38
N ALA A 525 23.60 -6.03 1.21
CA ALA A 525 24.33 -6.20 -0.05
C ALA A 525 23.39 -6.50 -1.22
N VAL A 526 22.45 -7.43 -1.05
CA VAL A 526 21.43 -7.76 -2.08
C VAL A 526 20.52 -6.56 -2.38
N LEU A 527 20.06 -5.85 -1.35
CA LEU A 527 19.26 -4.64 -1.55
C LEU A 527 20.07 -3.57 -2.29
N CYS A 528 21.35 -3.39 -1.96
CA CYS A 528 22.24 -2.43 -2.59
C CYS A 528 22.45 -2.73 -4.07
N GLU A 529 22.81 -3.96 -4.41
CA GLU A 529 23.02 -4.40 -5.79
C GLU A 529 21.75 -4.17 -6.64
N ILE A 530 20.61 -4.70 -6.19
CA ILE A 530 19.35 -4.60 -6.92
C ILE A 530 18.87 -3.15 -7.01
N ALA A 531 19.04 -2.36 -5.94
CA ALA A 531 18.63 -0.96 -5.95
C ALA A 531 19.55 -0.11 -6.84
N THR A 532 20.85 -0.42 -6.90
CA THR A 532 21.80 0.25 -7.80
C THR A 532 21.40 0.04 -9.25
N ASP A 533 21.15 -1.22 -9.63
CA ASP A 533 20.64 -1.55 -10.96
C ASP A 533 19.29 -0.87 -11.25
N HIS A 534 18.37 -0.86 -10.27
CA HIS A 534 17.04 -0.30 -10.46
C HIS A 534 17.01 1.24 -10.54
N LEU A 535 17.87 1.92 -9.77
CA LEU A 535 17.86 3.38 -9.62
C LEU A 535 18.91 4.07 -10.51
N GLY A 536 19.88 3.32 -11.03
CA GLY A 536 21.02 3.85 -11.78
C GLY A 536 22.08 4.52 -10.92
N PHE A 537 22.02 4.36 -9.59
CA PHE A 537 23.01 4.86 -8.63
C PHE A 537 22.93 4.04 -7.33
N GLU A 538 24.05 3.96 -6.60
CA GLU A 538 24.09 3.28 -5.30
C GLU A 538 23.35 4.10 -4.24
N PRO A 539 22.24 3.62 -3.65
CA PRO A 539 21.50 4.36 -2.64
C PRO A 539 22.05 4.12 -1.23
N GLY A 540 21.78 5.06 -0.31
CA GLY A 540 22.03 4.83 1.11
C GLY A 540 21.10 3.77 1.69
N ILE A 541 21.66 2.75 2.36
CA ILE A 541 20.90 1.71 3.05
C ILE A 541 21.33 1.66 4.51
N LYS A 542 20.37 1.64 5.43
CA LYS A 542 20.62 1.63 6.88
C LYS A 542 20.27 0.27 7.46
N ILE A 543 21.20 -0.31 8.21
CA ILE A 543 20.89 -1.42 9.11
C ILE A 543 20.59 -0.84 10.48
N LYS A 544 19.39 -1.10 10.98
CA LYS A 544 18.96 -0.75 12.33
C LYS A 544 19.00 -2.02 13.15
N LYS A 545 20.12 -2.20 13.86
CA LYS A 545 20.23 -3.22 14.88
C LYS A 545 19.38 -2.82 16.06
N HIS A 546 18.63 -3.77 16.57
CA HIS A 546 17.87 -3.59 17.77
C HIS A 546 18.76 -4.04 18.92
N SER A 547 19.62 -3.13 19.39
CA SER A 547 20.22 -3.35 20.70
C SER A 547 19.08 -3.44 21.69
N PRO A 548 18.93 -4.55 22.43
CA PRO A 548 17.98 -4.58 23.51
C PRO A 548 18.51 -3.53 24.50
N GLN A 549 17.90 -2.35 24.52
CA GLN A 549 18.03 -1.43 25.64
C GLN A 549 17.29 -2.11 26.79
N ILE A 550 17.94 -3.13 27.37
CA ILE A 550 17.52 -3.81 28.57
C ILE A 550 17.66 -2.78 29.69
N ASP A 551 16.51 -2.29 30.17
CA ASP A 551 16.22 -2.09 31.58
C ASP A 551 17.30 -1.42 32.46
N ALA A 552 17.99 -0.39 31.97
CA ALA A 552 18.82 0.49 32.81
C ALA A 552 18.03 1.68 33.43
N ILE A 553 16.69 1.62 33.43
CA ILE A 553 15.82 2.70 33.96
C ILE A 553 15.06 2.28 35.24
N ALA A 554 15.30 1.07 35.78
CA ALA A 554 14.64 0.64 37.02
C ALA A 554 15.57 -0.16 37.96
N ALA A 555 16.72 0.41 38.31
CA ALA A 555 17.50 0.01 39.48
C ALA A 555 17.64 1.20 40.43
#